data_AF-A0A2D7JEA5-F1
#
_entry.id   AF-A0A2D7JEA5-F1
#
_cell.length_a   1.000
_cell.length_b   1.000
_cell.length_c   1.000
_cell.angle_alpha   90.00
_cell.angle_beta   90.00
_cell.angle_gamma   90.00
#
_symmetry.space_group_name_H-M   'P 1'
#
loop_
_entity.id
_entity.type
_entity.pdbx_description
1 polymer ?
#
loop_
_entity_poly.entity_id
_entity_poly.type
_entity_poly.pdbx_seq_one_letter_code
_entity_poly.pdbx_strand_id
1 'polypeptide(L)' 'MKTIDEHIQKDQEEFLKALSDHNEGKVRHLTEELQWLLDHKKQFPNDSHDPTPLELFCEQNPDEPECLVYDD' A
#
# COMPACT_ATOMS: atom_id res chain seq x y z
N MET A 1 0.24 -2.28 -10.43
CA MET A 1 0.27 -3.69 -10.87
C MET A 1 -1.14 -4.07 -11.30
N LYS A 2 -1.47 -5.34 -11.55
CA LYS A 2 -2.86 -5.70 -11.87
C LYS A 2 -3.65 -6.10 -10.64
N THR A 3 -2.98 -6.63 -9.62
CA THR A 3 -3.60 -7.05 -8.35
C THR A 3 -2.77 -6.65 -7.14
N ILE A 4 -3.41 -6.54 -5.98
CA ILE A 4 -2.73 -6.28 -4.71
C ILE A 4 -1.71 -7.37 -4.34
N ASP A 5 -1.97 -8.62 -4.74
CA ASP A 5 -1.05 -9.73 -4.47
C ASP A 5 0.23 -9.63 -5.27
N GLU A 6 0.13 -9.25 -6.56
CA GLU A 6 1.30 -8.94 -7.38
C GLU A 6 2.06 -7.74 -6.78
N HIS A 7 1.36 -6.73 -6.26
CA HIS A 7 1.96 -5.57 -5.62
C HIS A 7 2.81 -5.96 -4.42
N ILE A 8 2.18 -6.60 -3.44
CA ILE A 8 2.85 -7.04 -2.21
C ILE A 8 4.05 -7.93 -2.53
N GLN A 9 3.92 -8.88 -3.46
CA GLN A 9 5.03 -9.75 -3.81
C GLN A 9 6.22 -8.96 -4.36
N LYS A 10 5.98 -8.07 -5.33
CA LYS A 10 7.06 -7.30 -5.93
C LYS A 10 7.72 -6.38 -4.91
N ASP A 11 6.97 -5.76 -4.02
CA ASP A 11 7.53 -4.89 -2.98
C ASP A 11 8.35 -5.66 -1.95
N GLN A 12 7.94 -6.89 -1.60
CA GLN A 12 8.75 -7.79 -0.78
C GLN A 12 10.08 -8.13 -1.46
N GLU A 13 10.08 -8.43 -2.76
CA GLU A 13 11.29 -8.69 -3.53
C GLU A 13 12.20 -7.43 -3.57
N GLU A 14 11.62 -6.26 -3.82
CA GLU A 14 12.34 -4.99 -3.82
C GLU A 14 12.90 -4.61 -2.45
N PHE A 15 12.19 -4.96 -1.37
CA PHE A 15 12.63 -4.72 0.00
C PHE A 15 13.87 -5.55 0.33
N LEU A 16 13.87 -6.84 -0.01
CA LEU A 16 15.02 -7.71 0.18
C LEU A 16 16.23 -7.23 -0.63
N LYS A 17 15.99 -6.75 -1.86
CA LYS A 17 17.04 -6.14 -2.68
C LYS A 17 17.58 -4.85 -2.04
N ALA A 18 16.70 -3.98 -1.54
CA ALA A 18 17.09 -2.73 -0.89
C ALA A 18 17.92 -2.98 0.39
N LEU A 19 17.59 -4.03 1.16
CA LEU A 19 18.41 -4.47 2.29
C LEU A 19 19.82 -4.90 1.84
N SER A 20 19.91 -5.71 0.78
CA SER A 20 21.21 -6.14 0.23
C SER A 20 22.04 -4.99 -0.31
N ASP A 21 21.39 -3.98 -0.88
CA ASP A 21 22.02 -2.79 -1.45
C ASP A 21 22.35 -1.72 -0.37
N HIS A 22 22.04 -1.97 0.91
CA HIS A 22 22.14 -1.01 2.02
C HIS A 22 21.41 0.32 1.75
N ASN A 23 20.29 0.28 1.03
CA ASN A 23 19.49 1.46 0.70
C ASN A 23 18.41 1.71 1.77
N GLU A 24 18.80 2.36 2.87
CA GLU A 24 17.91 2.61 4.01
C GLU A 24 16.67 3.43 3.66
N GLY A 25 16.79 4.38 2.72
CA GLY A 25 15.66 5.20 2.28
C GLY A 25 14.57 4.36 1.63
N LYS A 26 14.98 3.45 0.73
CA LYS A 26 14.06 2.52 0.06
C LYS A 26 13.48 1.48 1.02
N VAL A 27 14.28 1.01 1.98
CA VAL A 27 13.81 0.09 3.04
C VAL A 27 12.68 0.73 3.84
N ARG A 28 12.82 1.99 4.29
CA ARG A 28 11.75 2.68 5.04
C ARG A 28 10.48 2.83 4.21
N HIS A 29 10.60 3.34 2.98
CA HIS A 29 9.48 3.53 2.08
C HIS A 29 8.70 2.21 1.85
N LEU A 30 9.40 1.14 1.49
CA LEU A 30 8.76 -0.17 1.24
C LEU A 30 8.18 -0.78 2.51
N THR A 31 8.73 -0.50 3.69
CA THR A 31 8.16 -0.97 4.96
C THR A 31 6.79 -0.35 5.21
N GLU A 32 6.66 0.96 5.00
CA GLU A 32 5.40 1.69 5.17
C GLU A 32 4.37 1.27 4.12
N GLU A 33 4.77 1.16 2.86
CA GLU A 33 3.90 0.74 1.76
C GLU A 33 3.39 -0.69 1.94
N LEU A 34 4.28 -1.64 2.27
CA LEU A 34 3.88 -3.03 2.56
C LEU A 34 2.90 -3.11 3.73
N GLN A 35 3.07 -2.28 4.77
CA GLN A 35 2.14 -2.24 5.89
C GLN A 35 0.74 -1.82 5.42
N TRP A 36 0.63 -0.75 4.63
CA TRP A 36 -0.65 -0.26 4.11
C TRP A 36 -1.31 -1.27 3.17
N LEU A 37 -0.56 -1.89 2.25
CA LEU A 37 -1.10 -2.90 1.34
C LEU A 37 -1.60 -4.14 2.10
N LEU A 38 -0.89 -4.58 3.13
CA LEU A 38 -1.32 -5.72 3.95
C LEU A 38 -2.57 -5.41 4.77
N ASP A 39 -2.68 -4.19 5.31
CA ASP A 39 -3.86 -3.74 6.03
C ASP A 39 -5.08 -3.61 5.11
N HIS A 40 -4.91 -3.02 3.91
CA HIS A 40 -5.94 -2.96 2.87
C HIS A 40 -6.45 -4.35 2.53
N LYS A 41 -5.55 -5.29 2.18
CA LYS A 41 -5.93 -6.67 1.85
C LYS A 41 -6.70 -7.36 2.97
N LYS A 42 -6.35 -7.07 4.23
CA LYS A 42 -7.05 -7.60 5.40
C LYS A 42 -8.45 -7.01 5.57
N GLN A 43 -8.62 -5.73 5.28
CA GLN A 43 -9.92 -5.04 5.35
C GLN A 43 -10.83 -5.44 4.18
N PHE A 44 -10.27 -5.65 2.99
CA PHE A 44 -10.99 -5.95 1.74
C PHE A 44 -10.55 -7.31 1.15
N PRO A 45 -10.79 -8.44 1.84
CA PRO A 45 -10.24 -9.74 1.45
C PRO A 45 -10.80 -10.32 0.15
N ASN A 46 -11.93 -9.81 -0.33
CA ASN A 46 -12.54 -10.23 -1.60
C ASN A 46 -12.19 -9.27 -2.75
N ASP A 47 -11.45 -8.20 -2.45
CA ASP A 47 -11.01 -7.26 -3.45
C ASP A 47 -9.59 -7.60 -3.89
N SER A 48 -9.44 -7.87 -5.18
CA SER A 48 -8.17 -8.22 -5.78
C SER A 48 -7.50 -7.05 -6.51
N HIS A 49 -8.16 -5.89 -6.63
CA HIS A 49 -7.56 -4.75 -7.32
C HIS A 49 -6.32 -4.28 -6.56
N ASP A 50 -5.40 -3.64 -7.28
CA ASP A 50 -4.24 -3.00 -6.68
C ASP A 50 -4.63 -1.56 -6.27
N PRO A 51 -4.71 -1.24 -4.97
CA PRO A 51 -5.18 0.06 -4.52
C PRO A 51 -4.21 1.16 -4.94
N THR A 52 -4.78 2.29 -5.33
CA THR A 52 -4.04 3.50 -5.63
C THR A 52 -3.50 4.12 -4.34
N PRO A 53 -2.45 4.96 -4.43
CA PRO A 53 -1.94 5.68 -3.27
C PRO A 53 -3.00 6.54 -2.56
N LEU A 54 -4.01 7.06 -3.30
CA LEU A 54 -5.09 7.84 -2.72
C LEU A 54 -6.06 6.97 -1.91
N GLU A 55 -6.40 5.78 -2.41
CA GLU A 55 -7.26 4.83 -1.68
C GLU A 55 -6.60 4.44 -0.35
N LEU A 56 -5.33 4.02 -0.38
CA LEU A 56 -4.57 3.70 0.84
C LEU A 56 -4.46 4.91 1.79
N PHE A 57 -4.27 6.12 1.26
CA PHE A 57 -4.22 7.33 2.07
C PHE A 57 -5.56 7.60 2.77
N CYS A 58 -6.67 7.50 2.05
CA CYS A 58 -8.00 7.76 2.58
C CYS A 58 -8.48 6.69 3.57
N GLU A 59 -8.02 5.45 3.43
CA GLU A 59 -8.25 4.40 4.43
C GLU A 59 -7.64 4.75 5.80
N GLN A 60 -6.46 5.38 5.79
CA GLN A 60 -5.76 5.78 7.01
C GLN A 60 -6.17 7.17 7.50
N ASN A 61 -6.68 8.01 6.61
CA ASN A 61 -7.02 9.41 6.88
C ASN A 61 -8.42 9.75 6.31
N PRO A 62 -9.50 9.13 6.80
CA PRO A 62 -10.83 9.27 6.21
C PRO A 62 -11.41 10.69 6.31
N ASP A 63 -10.90 11.51 7.23
CA ASP A 63 -11.38 12.86 7.49
C ASP A 63 -10.66 13.94 6.65
N GLU A 64 -9.68 13.55 5.82
CA GLU A 64 -8.96 14.49 4.95
C GLU A 64 -9.86 14.98 3.80
N PRO A 65 -9.73 16.24 3.36
CA PRO A 65 -10.62 16.83 2.36
C PRO A 65 -10.73 16.04 1.05
N GLU A 66 -9.64 15.42 0.60
CA GLU A 66 -9.56 14.58 -0.60
C GLU A 66 -10.30 13.24 -0.46
N CYS A 67 -10.67 12.87 0.76
CA CYS A 67 -11.28 11.59 1.12
C CYS A 67 -12.77 11.71 1.50
N LEU A 68 -13.28 12.93 1.63
CA LEU A 68 -14.67 13.18 1.99
C LEU A 68 -15.61 12.79 0.83
N VAL A 69 -16.44 11.78 1.07
CA VAL A 69 -17.56 11.41 0.21
C VAL A 69 -18.83 11.97 0.82
N TYR A 70 -19.56 12.79 0.06
CA TYR A 70 -20.81 13.39 0.51
C TYR A 70 -21.98 12.58 -0.05
N ASP A 71 -22.90 12.15 0.83
CA ASP A 71 -24.17 11.58 0.41
C ASP A 71 -25.08 12.72 -0.11
N ASP A 72 -25.45 12.65 -1.39
CA ASP A 72 -26.38 13.59 -2.06
C ASP A 72 -27.80 13.59 -1.45
#